data_AF-A0A0F9MK84-F1
#
_entry.id   AF-A0A0F9MK84-F1
#
_cell.length_a   1.000
_cell.length_b   1.000
_cell.length_c   1.000
_cell.angle_alpha   90.00
_cell.angle_beta   90.00
_cell.angle_gamma   90.00
#
_symmetry.space_group_name_H-M   'P 1'
#
loop_
_entity.id
_entity.type
_entity.pdbx_description
1 polymer ?
#
loop_
_entity_poly.entity_id
_entity_poly.type
_entity_poly.pdbx_seq_one_letter_code
_entity_poly.pdbx_strand_id
1 'polypeptide(L)'
;MNNEEAEAYKAQESLQAQGIEGQQAPYLPQIHEQVQQAQAILVEQTNPNKIVEAIMLRLRGMKKNPDGSETKVGEPKMNEKGIKEIWFKLDSFINQNIILSHVDNKEITNIMNAVSRTLVLDLQLNWREYGITKKTDLDAINDTVLINIYMALKRAEGQGEKNWLSKISVENISSVPRMSMNKKEGFWNKFRL
;
A
#
# COMPACT_ATOMS: atom_id res chain seq x y z
N MET A 1 19.71 -31.23 47.07
CA MET A 1 19.86 -31.60 45.64
C MET A 1 21.33 -31.77 45.38
N ASN A 2 21.73 -32.95 44.93
CA ASN A 2 23.13 -33.22 44.57
C ASN A 2 23.47 -32.51 43.26
N ASN A 3 24.68 -31.95 43.17
CA ASN A 3 25.14 -31.24 41.97
C ASN A 3 25.02 -32.07 40.68
N GLU A 4 25.15 -33.39 40.78
CA GLU A 4 25.00 -34.32 39.64
C GLU A 4 23.58 -34.36 39.07
N GLU A 5 22.54 -34.20 39.89
CA GLU A 5 21.15 -34.15 39.41
C GLU A 5 20.88 -32.84 38.66
N ALA A 6 21.43 -31.72 39.12
CA ALA A 6 21.26 -30.43 38.47
C ALA A 6 21.96 -30.35 37.10
N GLU A 7 23.11 -31.01 36.95
CA GLU A 7 23.83 -31.11 35.67
C GLU A 7 23.10 -32.03 34.69
N ALA A 8 22.55 -33.15 35.16
CA ALA A 8 21.73 -34.04 34.32
C ALA A 8 20.47 -33.33 33.78
N TYR A 9 19.81 -32.50 34.60
CA TYR A 9 18.65 -31.72 34.16
C TYR A 9 19.01 -30.67 33.10
N LYS A 10 20.11 -29.94 33.28
CA LYS A 10 20.57 -28.95 32.29
C LYS A 10 21.01 -29.59 30.98
N ALA A 11 21.64 -30.76 31.03
CA ALA A 11 21.99 -31.52 29.84
C ALA A 11 20.75 -32.02 29.08
N GLN A 12 19.68 -32.38 29.80
CA GLN A 12 18.43 -32.81 29.20
C GLN A 12 17.65 -31.64 28.58
N GLU A 13 17.69 -30.45 29.19
CA GLU A 13 17.13 -29.22 28.61
C GLU A 13 17.88 -28.78 27.35
N SER A 14 19.21 -28.82 27.33
CA SER A 14 19.99 -28.42 26.16
C SER A 14 19.81 -29.38 24.98
N LEU A 15 19.70 -30.69 25.24
CA LEU A 15 19.36 -31.70 24.22
C LEU A 15 17.95 -31.53 23.67
N GLN A 16 16.97 -31.17 24.51
CA GLN A 16 15.61 -30.86 24.04
C GLN A 16 15.56 -29.55 23.25
N ALA A 17 16.30 -28.52 23.66
CA ALA A 17 16.38 -27.25 22.93
C ALA A 17 17.00 -27.44 21.54
N GLN A 18 18.08 -28.22 21.43
CA GLN A 18 18.71 -28.55 20.15
C GLN A 18 17.81 -29.42 19.24
N GLY A 19 17.00 -30.31 19.82
CA GLY A 19 16.02 -31.11 19.07
C GLY A 19 14.87 -30.27 18.47
N ILE A 20 14.48 -29.18 19.14
CA ILE A 20 13.43 -28.26 18.65
C ILE A 20 13.98 -27.32 17.56
N GLU A 21 15.22 -26.82 17.70
CA GLU A 21 15.84 -25.99 16.67
C GLU A 21 16.13 -26.76 15.37
N GLY A 22 16.53 -28.03 15.47
CA GLY A 22 16.81 -28.89 14.30
C GLY A 22 15.58 -29.24 13.46
N GLN A 23 14.37 -29.22 14.03
CA GLN A 23 13.13 -29.51 13.30
C GLN A 23 12.44 -28.26 12.72
N GLN A 24 12.79 -27.05 13.19
CA GLN A 24 12.21 -25.80 12.68
C GLN A 24 12.97 -25.20 11.48
N ALA A 25 14.26 -25.53 11.33
CA ALA A 25 15.13 -24.94 10.31
C ALA A 25 14.69 -25.14 8.82
N PRO A 26 14.15 -26.29 8.37
CA PRO A 26 13.94 -26.52 6.94
C PRO A 26 12.74 -25.80 6.33
N TYR A 27 11.78 -25.31 7.13
CA TYR A 27 10.55 -24.65 6.64
C TYR A 27 10.62 -23.12 6.64
N LEU A 28 11.59 -22.52 7.32
CA LEU A 28 11.80 -21.08 7.40
C LEU A 28 11.99 -20.39 6.01
N PRO A 29 12.76 -20.95 5.06
CA PRO A 29 12.94 -20.32 3.75
C PRO A 29 11.66 -20.25 2.92
N GLN A 30 10.86 -21.33 2.87
CA GLN A 30 9.64 -21.40 2.06
C GLN A 30 8.54 -20.48 2.59
N ILE A 31 8.40 -20.38 3.91
CA ILE A 31 7.44 -19.46 4.54
C ILE A 31 7.85 -18.01 4.24
N HIS A 32 9.15 -17.70 4.33
CA HIS A 32 9.64 -16.36 4.02
C HIS A 32 9.37 -15.96 2.56
N GLU A 33 9.55 -16.89 1.62
CA GLU A 33 9.28 -16.66 0.20
C GLU A 33 7.79 -16.43 -0.10
N GLN A 34 6.87 -17.20 0.50
CA GLN A 34 5.44 -16.99 0.34
C GLN A 34 4.97 -15.65 0.91
N VAL A 35 5.50 -15.25 2.08
CA VAL A 35 5.19 -13.94 2.69
C VAL A 35 5.69 -12.80 1.81
N GLN A 36 6.89 -12.92 1.21
CA GLN A 36 7.41 -11.92 0.27
C GLN A 36 6.55 -11.81 -1.00
N GLN A 37 6.10 -12.94 -1.57
CA GLN A 37 5.23 -12.94 -2.75
C GLN A 37 3.88 -12.27 -2.47
N ALA A 38 3.26 -12.58 -1.32
CA ALA A 38 2.00 -11.94 -0.92
C ALA A 38 2.16 -10.42 -0.72
N GLN A 39 3.28 -9.98 -0.13
CA GLN A 39 3.59 -8.55 0.00
C GLN A 39 3.79 -7.89 -1.37
N ALA A 40 4.51 -8.54 -2.29
CA ALA A 40 4.73 -8.00 -3.63
C ALA A 40 3.40 -7.79 -4.39
N ILE A 41 2.47 -8.74 -4.30
CA ILE A 41 1.14 -8.63 -4.93
C ILE A 41 0.36 -7.44 -4.34
N LEU A 42 0.38 -7.27 -3.02
CA LEU A 42 -0.33 -6.18 -2.35
C LEU A 42 0.24 -4.80 -2.72
N VAL A 43 1.57 -4.67 -2.71
CA VAL A 43 2.25 -3.44 -3.16
C VAL A 43 1.88 -3.13 -4.61
N GLU A 44 1.77 -4.15 -5.46
CA GLU A 44 1.38 -3.96 -6.85
C GLU A 44 -0.09 -3.51 -7.01
N GLN A 45 -0.98 -3.97 -6.13
CA GLN A 45 -2.39 -3.57 -6.11
C GLN A 45 -2.58 -2.14 -5.61
N THR A 46 -1.73 -1.67 -4.70
CA THR A 46 -1.81 -0.30 -4.19
C THR A 46 -0.98 0.71 -4.98
N ASN A 47 -0.35 0.29 -6.08
CA ASN A 47 0.52 1.15 -6.88
C ASN A 47 -0.20 2.43 -7.38
N PRO A 48 0.22 3.64 -6.95
CA PRO A 48 -0.36 4.91 -7.38
C PRO A 48 -0.31 5.16 -8.88
N ASN A 49 0.70 4.64 -9.56
CA ASN A 49 0.92 4.92 -10.97
C ASN A 49 -0.23 4.38 -11.83
N LYS A 50 -0.87 3.27 -11.39
CA LYS A 50 -2.07 2.72 -12.04
C LYS A 50 -3.26 3.69 -11.99
N ILE A 51 -3.35 4.50 -10.93
CA ILE A 51 -4.39 5.54 -10.80
C ILE A 51 -4.13 6.66 -11.80
N VAL A 52 -2.88 7.13 -11.88
CA VAL A 52 -2.50 8.19 -12.84
C VAL A 52 -2.76 7.73 -14.27
N GLU A 53 -2.34 6.52 -14.64
CA GLU A 53 -2.57 5.92 -15.96
C GLU A 53 -4.08 5.86 -16.29
N ALA A 54 -4.90 5.40 -15.34
CA ALA A 54 -6.35 5.33 -15.51
C ALA A 54 -6.99 6.72 -15.72
N ILE A 55 -6.50 7.76 -15.04
CA ILE A 55 -6.97 9.14 -15.27
C ILE A 55 -6.57 9.60 -16.67
N MET A 56 -5.33 9.34 -17.11
CA MET A 56 -4.87 9.73 -18.46
C MET A 56 -5.71 9.06 -19.55
N LEU A 57 -6.00 7.76 -19.41
CA LEU A 57 -6.87 7.05 -20.34
C LEU A 57 -8.27 7.65 -20.36
N ARG A 58 -8.84 7.98 -19.20
CA ARG A 58 -10.16 8.62 -19.12
C ARG A 58 -10.18 9.99 -19.81
N LEU A 59 -9.13 10.80 -19.67
CA LEU A 59 -9.00 12.08 -20.36
C LEU A 59 -8.89 11.93 -21.88
N ARG A 60 -8.28 10.83 -22.35
CA ARG A 60 -8.25 10.42 -23.76
C ARG A 60 -9.57 9.84 -24.27
N GLY A 61 -10.57 9.62 -23.41
CA GLY A 61 -11.80 8.92 -23.78
C GLY A 61 -11.59 7.41 -23.99
N MET A 62 -10.56 6.84 -23.35
CA MET A 62 -10.16 5.44 -23.46
C MET A 62 -10.36 4.70 -22.13
N LYS A 63 -10.46 3.37 -22.19
CA LYS A 63 -10.50 2.47 -21.02
C LYS A 63 -9.59 1.26 -21.25
N LYS A 64 -8.84 0.88 -20.22
CA LYS A 64 -8.06 -0.37 -20.21
C LYS A 64 -8.96 -1.55 -19.84
N ASN A 65 -8.93 -2.59 -20.66
CA ASN A 65 -9.63 -3.84 -20.45
C ASN A 65 -8.81 -4.80 -19.56
N PRO A 66 -9.43 -5.86 -19.02
CA PRO A 66 -8.72 -6.86 -18.22
C PRO A 66 -7.58 -7.58 -18.94
N ASP A 67 -7.67 -7.69 -20.27
CA ASP A 67 -6.64 -8.28 -21.13
C ASP A 67 -5.49 -7.31 -21.47
N GLY A 68 -5.54 -6.07 -20.96
CA GLY A 68 -4.56 -5.02 -21.23
C GLY A 68 -4.83 -4.21 -22.50
N SER A 69 -5.83 -4.58 -23.31
CA SER A 69 -6.22 -3.80 -24.49
C SER A 69 -6.90 -2.49 -24.11
N GLU A 70 -6.80 -1.48 -24.97
CA GLU A 70 -7.47 -0.18 -24.77
C GLU A 70 -8.67 -0.05 -25.71
N THR A 71 -9.81 0.40 -25.17
CA THR A 71 -11.03 0.64 -25.95
C THR A 71 -11.46 2.09 -25.86
N LYS A 72 -11.89 2.65 -26.99
CA LYS A 72 -12.48 4.00 -27.02
C LYS A 72 -13.89 3.92 -26.42
N VAL A 73 -14.10 4.69 -25.35
CA VAL A 73 -15.38 4.76 -24.61
C VAL A 73 -16.05 6.13 -24.72
N GLY A 74 -15.36 7.14 -25.25
CA GLY A 74 -15.91 8.47 -25.47
C GLY A 74 -14.95 9.37 -26.25
N GLU A 75 -15.35 10.62 -26.43
CA GLU A 75 -14.46 11.62 -27.02
C GLU A 75 -13.42 12.14 -26.01
N PRO A 76 -12.19 12.43 -26.45
CA PRO A 76 -11.17 13.02 -25.59
C PRO A 76 -11.65 14.36 -25.00
N LYS A 77 -11.38 14.57 -23.71
CA LYS A 77 -11.70 15.84 -23.04
C LYS A 77 -10.68 16.94 -23.33
N MET A 78 -9.47 16.55 -23.75
CA MET A 78 -8.35 17.41 -24.04
C MET A 78 -7.39 16.72 -25.03
N ASN A 79 -6.51 17.49 -25.64
CA ASN A 79 -5.44 16.99 -26.50
C ASN A 79 -4.25 16.45 -25.69
N GLU A 80 -3.29 15.82 -26.38
CA GLU A 80 -2.11 15.23 -25.74
C GLU A 80 -1.24 16.23 -24.98
N LYS A 81 -1.20 17.50 -25.41
CA LYS A 81 -0.47 18.55 -24.68
C LYS A 81 -1.11 18.77 -23.30
N GLY A 82 -2.43 18.97 -23.24
CA GLY A 82 -3.15 19.10 -21.98
C GLY A 82 -3.01 17.87 -21.08
N ILE A 83 -3.11 16.67 -21.68
CA ILE A 83 -2.97 15.41 -20.93
C ILE A 83 -1.59 15.32 -20.27
N LYS A 84 -0.52 15.66 -21.00
CA LYS A 84 0.84 15.67 -20.46
C LYS A 84 1.01 16.66 -19.31
N GLU A 85 0.43 17.85 -19.41
CA GLU A 85 0.48 18.86 -18.34
C GLU A 85 -0.28 18.42 -17.08
N ILE A 86 -1.40 17.72 -17.23
CA ILE A 86 -2.13 17.12 -16.10
C ILE A 86 -1.35 15.94 -15.51
N TRP A 87 -0.72 15.12 -16.34
CA TRP A 87 0.12 13.99 -15.90
C TRP A 87 1.22 14.46 -14.95
N PHE A 88 1.99 15.49 -15.31
CA PHE A 88 3.06 16.03 -14.46
C PHE A 88 2.55 16.50 -13.09
N LYS A 89 1.37 17.14 -13.07
CA LYS A 89 0.75 17.58 -11.82
C LYS A 89 0.32 16.39 -10.96
N LEU A 90 -0.32 15.39 -11.56
CA LEU A 90 -0.72 14.19 -10.83
C LEU A 90 0.48 13.42 -10.28
N ASP A 91 1.53 13.20 -11.08
CA ASP A 91 2.74 12.47 -10.68
C ASP A 91 3.44 13.11 -9.46
N SER A 92 3.37 14.44 -9.36
CA SER A 92 3.94 15.19 -8.23
C SER A 92 3.26 14.87 -6.88
N PHE A 93 1.99 14.45 -6.88
CA PHE A 93 1.21 14.18 -5.65
C PHE A 93 0.81 12.70 -5.49
N ILE A 94 0.70 11.96 -6.60
CA ILE A 94 0.24 10.58 -6.65
C ILE A 94 1.45 9.71 -7.03
N ASN A 95 2.36 9.56 -6.08
CA ASN A 95 3.52 8.67 -6.21
C ASN A 95 3.75 7.91 -4.89
N GLN A 96 4.56 6.86 -4.97
CA GLN A 96 4.78 5.93 -3.85
C GLN A 96 5.36 6.64 -2.61
N ASN A 97 6.24 7.62 -2.82
CA ASN A 97 6.90 8.34 -1.73
C ASN A 97 5.89 9.15 -0.92
N ILE A 98 4.96 9.84 -1.61
CA ILE A 98 3.90 10.60 -0.95
C ILE A 98 2.96 9.67 -0.19
N ILE A 99 2.50 8.58 -0.81
CA ILE A 99 1.53 7.66 -0.16
C ILE A 99 2.10 6.97 1.08
N LEU A 100 3.40 6.66 1.09
CA LEU A 100 4.06 6.04 2.24
C LEU A 100 4.55 7.05 3.29
N SER A 101 4.35 8.34 3.05
CA SER A 101 4.76 9.41 3.97
C SER A 101 3.78 9.60 5.13
N HIS A 102 4.06 10.61 5.94
CA HIS A 102 3.15 11.11 6.97
C HIS A 102 2.72 12.50 6.56
N VAL A 103 1.42 12.68 6.31
CA VAL A 103 0.84 13.99 5.99
C VAL A 103 -0.31 14.25 6.95
N ASP A 104 -0.30 15.39 7.62
CA ASP A 104 -1.39 15.76 8.53
C ASP A 104 -2.60 16.32 7.76
N ASN A 105 -3.80 16.17 8.31
CA ASN A 105 -5.02 16.67 7.65
C ASN A 105 -4.98 18.19 7.35
N LYS A 106 -4.28 18.98 8.20
CA LYS A 106 -4.03 20.40 7.96
C LYS A 106 -3.13 20.62 6.73
N GLU A 107 -2.09 19.81 6.57
CA GLU A 107 -1.19 19.84 5.41
C GLU A 107 -1.93 19.40 4.14
N ILE A 108 -2.74 18.33 4.21
CA ILE A 108 -3.60 17.90 3.11
C ILE A 108 -4.49 19.06 2.66
N THR A 109 -5.14 19.76 3.59
CA THR A 109 -6.00 20.91 3.28
C THR A 109 -5.22 22.04 2.59
N ASN A 110 -4.02 22.35 3.08
CA ASN A 110 -3.16 23.38 2.49
C ASN A 110 -2.69 22.99 1.08
N ILE A 111 -2.27 21.74 0.89
CA ILE A 111 -1.88 21.20 -0.43
C ILE A 111 -3.07 21.27 -1.39
N MET A 112 -4.25 20.80 -0.97
CA MET A 112 -5.45 20.82 -1.80
C MET A 112 -5.86 22.23 -2.21
N ASN A 113 -5.76 23.21 -1.32
CA ASN A 113 -6.04 24.61 -1.64
C ASN A 113 -5.05 25.18 -2.67
N ALA A 114 -3.75 24.88 -2.51
CA ALA A 114 -2.72 25.32 -3.43
C ALA A 114 -2.86 24.67 -4.82
N VAL A 115 -3.10 23.36 -4.86
CA VAL A 115 -3.30 22.60 -6.10
C VAL A 115 -4.58 23.04 -6.80
N SER A 116 -5.70 23.17 -6.08
CA SER A 116 -6.97 23.63 -6.64
C SER A 116 -6.83 25.00 -7.30
N ARG A 117 -6.24 25.98 -6.60
CA ARG A 117 -6.02 27.31 -7.17
C ARG A 117 -5.14 27.26 -8.42
N THR A 118 -4.05 26.49 -8.38
CA THR A 118 -3.08 26.42 -9.49
C THR A 118 -3.68 25.71 -10.70
N LEU A 119 -4.39 24.60 -10.48
CA LEU A 119 -5.02 23.81 -11.52
C LEU A 119 -6.15 24.59 -12.21
N VAL A 120 -7.01 25.27 -11.44
CA VAL A 120 -8.08 26.09 -12.00
C VAL A 120 -7.51 27.20 -12.86
N LEU A 121 -6.47 27.91 -12.40
CA LEU A 121 -5.82 28.96 -13.19
C LEU A 121 -5.19 28.42 -14.47
N ASP A 122 -4.46 27.30 -14.38
CA ASP A 122 -3.81 26.65 -15.52
C ASP A 122 -4.83 26.22 -16.57
N LEU A 123 -5.89 25.51 -16.16
CA LEU A 123 -6.97 25.10 -17.04
C LEU A 123 -7.69 26.30 -17.68
N GLN A 124 -7.97 27.36 -16.91
CA GLN A 124 -8.65 28.55 -17.44
C GLN A 124 -7.81 29.36 -18.43
N LEU A 125 -6.49 29.43 -18.23
CA LEU A 125 -5.60 30.15 -19.12
C LEU A 125 -5.30 29.35 -20.40
N ASN A 126 -5.17 28.03 -20.28
CA ASN A 126 -4.69 27.18 -21.36
C ASN A 126 -5.78 26.32 -22.04
N TRP A 127 -7.06 26.46 -21.69
CA TRP A 127 -8.13 25.58 -22.19
C TRP A 127 -8.18 25.44 -23.72
N ARG A 128 -7.98 26.54 -24.46
CA ARG A 128 -7.94 26.52 -25.93
C ARG A 128 -6.74 25.75 -26.45
N GLU A 129 -5.58 25.97 -25.84
CA GLU A 129 -4.34 25.29 -26.20
C GLU A 129 -4.40 23.79 -25.87
N TYR A 130 -5.09 23.42 -24.80
CA TYR A 130 -5.36 22.04 -24.41
C TYR A 130 -6.48 21.39 -25.24
N GLY A 131 -7.05 22.10 -26.21
CA GLY A 131 -8.10 21.57 -27.08
C GLY A 131 -9.42 21.26 -26.36
N ILE A 132 -9.65 21.87 -25.20
CA ILE A 132 -10.88 21.70 -24.44
C ILE A 132 -11.96 22.55 -25.12
N THR A 133 -13.10 21.95 -25.47
CA THR A 133 -14.14 22.65 -26.24
C THR A 133 -15.31 23.11 -25.39
N LYS A 134 -15.65 22.36 -24.32
CA LYS A 134 -16.81 22.62 -23.47
C LYS A 134 -16.37 23.09 -22.09
N LYS A 135 -17.04 24.11 -21.57
CA LYS A 135 -16.80 24.59 -20.20
C LYS A 135 -17.06 23.50 -19.15
N THR A 136 -18.07 22.65 -19.37
CA THR A 136 -18.37 21.51 -18.49
C THR A 136 -17.23 20.48 -18.42
N ASP A 137 -16.41 20.39 -19.48
CA ASP A 137 -15.25 19.49 -19.46
C ASP A 137 -14.14 20.05 -18.55
N LEU A 138 -13.98 21.37 -18.44
CA LEU A 138 -13.04 21.99 -17.50
C LEU A 138 -13.35 21.58 -16.06
N ASP A 139 -14.62 21.70 -15.66
CA ASP A 139 -15.07 21.34 -14.31
C ASP A 139 -14.85 19.84 -14.07
N ALA A 140 -15.24 18.99 -15.03
CA ALA A 140 -15.03 17.54 -14.92
C ALA A 140 -13.55 17.15 -14.83
N ILE A 141 -12.67 17.81 -15.58
CA ILE A 141 -11.22 17.59 -15.52
C ILE A 141 -10.70 18.00 -14.14
N ASN A 142 -11.06 19.20 -13.68
CA ASN A 142 -10.66 19.73 -12.39
C ASN A 142 -11.08 18.80 -11.24
N ASP A 143 -12.35 18.40 -11.20
CA ASP A 143 -12.87 17.51 -10.16
C ASP A 143 -12.19 16.14 -10.20
N THR A 144 -12.00 15.58 -11.40
CA THR A 144 -11.31 14.29 -11.57
C THR A 144 -9.89 14.36 -11.00
N VAL A 145 -9.14 15.42 -11.29
CA VAL A 145 -7.76 15.57 -10.81
C VAL A 145 -7.73 15.79 -9.30
N LEU A 146 -8.52 16.74 -8.79
CA LEU A 146 -8.52 17.10 -7.37
C LEU A 146 -8.98 15.96 -6.47
N ILE A 147 -10.02 15.23 -6.85
CA ILE A 147 -10.51 14.09 -6.07
C ILE A 147 -9.44 13.01 -5.97
N ASN A 148 -8.73 12.69 -7.07
CA ASN A 148 -7.71 11.65 -7.05
C ASN A 148 -6.48 12.07 -6.24
N ILE A 149 -6.07 13.35 -6.32
CA ILE A 149 -5.00 13.88 -5.46
C ILE A 149 -5.41 13.81 -4.00
N TYR A 150 -6.63 14.23 -3.66
CA TYR A 150 -7.15 14.14 -2.30
C TYR A 150 -7.14 12.70 -1.77
N MET A 151 -7.66 11.74 -2.55
CA MET A 151 -7.68 10.33 -2.16
C MET A 151 -6.27 9.76 -1.97
N ALA A 152 -5.30 10.16 -2.81
CA ALA A 152 -3.90 9.76 -2.65
C ALA A 152 -3.29 10.33 -1.36
N LEU A 153 -3.52 11.62 -1.07
CA LEU A 153 -3.04 12.26 0.15
C LEU A 153 -3.68 11.66 1.42
N LYS A 154 -4.97 11.29 1.36
CA LYS A 154 -5.65 10.64 2.48
C LYS A 154 -5.09 9.25 2.81
N ARG A 155 -4.47 8.56 1.85
CA ARG A 155 -3.74 7.30 2.11
C ARG A 155 -2.47 7.52 2.95
N ALA A 156 -1.85 8.70 2.82
CA ALA A 156 -0.68 9.11 3.60
C ALA A 156 -1.04 9.71 4.99
N GLU A 157 -2.34 9.96 5.25
CA GLU A 157 -2.78 10.55 6.50
C GLU A 157 -2.38 9.67 7.69
N GLY A 158 -1.64 10.24 8.64
CA GLY A 158 -1.23 9.49 9.84
C GLY A 158 -0.37 8.26 9.56
N GLN A 159 0.34 8.21 8.42
CA GLN A 159 1.04 7.01 7.93
C GLN A 159 0.10 5.83 7.65
N GLY A 160 -1.17 6.09 7.29
CA GLY A 160 -2.22 5.08 7.16
C GLY A 160 -1.81 3.89 6.32
N GLU A 161 -1.35 4.13 5.09
CA GLU A 161 -0.95 3.03 4.20
C GLU A 161 0.32 2.31 4.64
N LYS A 162 1.33 3.06 5.09
CA LYS A 162 2.57 2.46 5.62
C LYS A 162 2.28 1.55 6.81
N ASN A 163 1.40 1.97 7.72
CA ASN A 163 0.99 1.20 8.88
C ASN A 163 0.15 -0.03 8.48
N TRP A 164 -0.74 0.13 7.51
CA TRP A 164 -1.55 -0.96 6.97
C TRP A 164 -0.67 -2.05 6.31
N LEU A 165 0.26 -1.66 5.44
CA LEU A 165 1.22 -2.58 4.83
C LEU A 165 2.06 -3.30 5.90
N SER A 166 2.55 -2.56 6.91
CA SER A 166 3.35 -3.12 8.00
C SER A 166 2.56 -4.16 8.82
N LYS A 167 1.26 -3.94 9.07
CA LYS A 167 0.40 -4.88 9.79
C LYS A 167 0.18 -6.18 9.01
N ILE A 168 -0.06 -6.09 7.70
CA ILE A 168 -0.22 -7.28 6.87
C ILE A 168 1.06 -8.12 6.84
N SER A 169 2.22 -7.46 6.79
CA SER A 169 3.50 -8.16 6.91
C SER A 169 3.62 -8.96 8.21
N VAL A 170 3.08 -8.47 9.32
CA VAL A 170 3.12 -9.14 10.63
C VAL A 170 2.07 -10.27 10.72
N GLU A 171 0.85 -10.06 10.22
CA GLU A 171 -0.24 -11.06 10.25
C GLU A 171 0.04 -12.29 9.37
N ASN A 172 0.72 -12.10 8.24
CA ASN A 172 1.14 -13.23 7.40
C ASN A 172 2.25 -14.07 8.07
N ILE A 173 3.05 -13.48 8.96
CA ILE A 173 4.06 -14.21 9.75
C ILE A 173 3.41 -14.97 10.92
N SER A 174 2.36 -14.41 11.52
CA SER A 174 1.69 -15.01 12.69
C SER A 174 0.61 -16.04 12.36
N SER A 175 0.12 -16.06 11.12
CA SER A 175 -0.84 -17.06 10.59
C SER A 175 -0.17 -18.37 10.14
N VAL A 176 1.16 -18.44 10.17
CA VAL A 176 1.87 -19.73 10.24
C VAL A 176 1.37 -20.43 11.51
N PRO A 177 0.80 -21.64 11.44
CA PRO A 177 0.32 -22.32 12.62
C PRO A 177 1.50 -22.49 13.58
N ARG A 178 1.55 -21.67 14.62
CA ARG A 178 2.19 -22.07 15.87
C ARG A 178 1.39 -23.28 16.29
N MET A 179 1.84 -24.48 15.92
CA MET A 179 1.32 -25.71 16.48
C MET A 179 1.20 -25.45 17.98
N SER A 180 -0.04 -25.58 18.47
CA SER A 180 -0.39 -25.52 19.88
C SER A 180 0.79 -26.06 20.69
N MET A 181 1.58 -25.17 21.27
CA MET A 181 2.36 -25.56 22.43
C MET A 181 1.27 -25.92 23.42
N ASN A 182 1.00 -27.23 23.53
CA ASN A 182 0.20 -27.80 24.59
C ASN A 182 0.59 -27.01 25.84
N LYS A 183 -0.34 -26.23 26.37
CA LYS A 183 -0.17 -25.55 27.65
C LYS A 183 0.20 -26.67 28.63
N LYS A 184 1.49 -26.88 28.86
CA LYS A 184 1.97 -27.68 29.99
C LYS A 184 1.37 -26.96 31.18
N GLU A 185 0.44 -27.64 31.84
CA GLU A 185 -0.03 -27.22 33.16
C GLU A 185 1.21 -26.86 33.97
N GLY A 186 1.30 -25.61 34.38
CA GLY A 186 2.44 -25.14 35.15
C GLY A 186 2.62 -26.06 36.35
N PHE A 187 3.87 -26.42 36.63
CA PHE A 187 4.30 -27.26 37.77
C PHE A 187 3.56 -26.93 39.09
N TRP A 188 3.19 -25.66 39.29
CA TRP A 188 2.45 -25.15 40.44
C TRP A 188 0.97 -25.54 40.53
N ASN A 189 0.32 -25.96 39.43
CA ASN A 189 -1.06 -26.46 39.47
C ASN A 189 -1.19 -27.82 40.17
N LYS A 190 -0.08 -28.55 40.37
CA LYS A 190 -0.06 -29.80 41.14
C LYS A 190 -0.04 -29.60 42.66
N PHE A 191 0.12 -28.37 43.15
CA PHE A 191 0.25 -28.05 44.58
C PHE A 191 -0.88 -27.17 45.13
N ARG A 192 -1.96 -26.93 44.37
CA ARG A 192 -3.16 -26.29 44.92
C ARG A 192 -4.01 -27.33 45.64
N LEU A 193 -3.96 -27.28 46.98
CA LEU A 193 -4.91 -27.89 47.92
C LEU A 193 -6.26 -27.16 47.88
#